data_AF-A0A7C5XCX5-F1
#
_entry.id   AF-A0A7C5XCX5-F1
#
_cell.length_a   1.000
_cell.length_b   1.000
_cell.length_c   1.000
_cell.angle_alpha   90.00
_cell.angle_beta   90.00
_cell.angle_gamma   90.00
#
_symmetry.space_group_name_H-M   'P 1'
#
loop_
_entity.id
_entity.type
_entity.pdbx_description
1 polymer ?
#
loop_
_entity_poly.entity_id
_entity_poly.type
_entity_poly.pdbx_seq_one_letter_code
_entity_poly.pdbx_strand_id
1 'polypeptide(L)'
;MINASGKIAFKSKPYILFYLYLILLFIFSGEVNSQTFNVPTGSWATGTLLTGISVALPGTVVDPGPVVFRIEDGFYTPADGYVDMTGCYAHGTAYWADHISRVVIEIKHITCPQGNKIYEIETLGYIYDQFGNFGYEANINRFEKEIWGLKISTGIAQVPAFSPGVLFIRQGFTIMRKEKKGPGWRRPLTFPEDIKNF
;
A
#
# COMPACT_ATOMS: atom_id res chain seq x y z
N MET A 1 -62.53 -27.45 45.26
CA MET A 1 -61.09 -27.09 45.22
C MET A 1 -60.48 -27.82 44.04
N ILE A 2 -60.26 -27.11 42.93
CA ILE A 2 -59.80 -27.69 41.66
C ILE A 2 -58.29 -27.58 41.61
N ASN A 3 -57.62 -28.74 41.53
CA ASN A 3 -56.18 -28.85 41.34
C ASN A 3 -55.93 -29.07 39.84
N ALA A 4 -55.22 -28.14 39.18
CA ALA A 4 -54.83 -28.27 37.78
C ALA A 4 -53.36 -27.86 37.61
N SER A 5 -52.46 -28.83 37.81
CA SER A 5 -51.05 -28.73 37.42
C SER A 5 -50.91 -29.28 36.00
N GLY A 6 -51.10 -28.39 35.01
CA GLY A 6 -50.90 -28.72 33.59
C GLY A 6 -49.44 -28.54 33.20
N LYS A 7 -48.65 -29.61 33.20
CA LYS A 7 -47.33 -29.63 32.54
C LYS A 7 -47.54 -29.72 31.04
N ILE A 8 -47.28 -28.63 30.32
CA ILE A 8 -47.28 -28.59 28.85
C ILE A 8 -45.98 -29.25 28.37
N ALA A 9 -46.07 -30.52 27.97
CA ALA A 9 -44.96 -31.22 27.32
C ALA A 9 -44.88 -30.79 25.85
N PHE A 10 -43.98 -29.83 25.56
CA PHE A 10 -43.70 -29.40 24.19
C PHE A 10 -42.85 -30.48 23.49
N LYS A 11 -43.51 -31.41 22.80
CA LYS A 11 -42.87 -32.43 21.98
C LYS A 11 -42.39 -31.78 20.68
N SER A 12 -41.27 -31.05 20.74
CA SER A 12 -40.70 -30.39 19.57
C SER A 12 -40.24 -31.46 18.56
N LYS A 13 -40.88 -31.49 17.39
CA LYS A 13 -40.51 -32.42 16.30
C LYS A 13 -39.08 -32.10 15.84
N PRO A 14 -38.19 -33.10 15.70
CA PRO A 14 -36.77 -32.90 15.36
C PRO A 14 -36.56 -32.17 14.03
N TYR A 15 -37.53 -32.25 13.13
CA TYR A 15 -37.52 -31.58 11.83
C TYR A 15 -37.58 -30.05 11.92
N ILE A 16 -38.19 -29.48 12.98
CA ILE A 16 -38.32 -28.02 13.14
C ILE A 16 -36.97 -27.40 13.51
N LEU A 17 -36.23 -28.05 14.42
CA LEU A 17 -34.86 -27.63 14.79
C LEU A 17 -33.90 -27.72 13.61
N PHE A 18 -34.02 -28.76 12.78
CA PHE A 18 -33.21 -28.92 11.58
C PHE A 18 -33.49 -27.83 10.54
N TYR A 19 -34.77 -27.49 10.31
CA TYR A 19 -35.14 -26.38 9.43
C TYR A 19 -34.67 -25.02 9.97
N LEU A 20 -34.75 -24.80 11.28
CA LEU A 20 -34.26 -23.56 11.90
C LEU A 20 -32.74 -23.43 11.75
N TYR A 21 -32.00 -24.55 11.89
CA TYR A 21 -30.56 -24.60 11.68
C TYR A 21 -30.18 -24.35 10.22
N LEU A 22 -30.94 -24.90 9.27
CA LEU A 22 -30.77 -24.62 7.83
C LEU A 22 -31.07 -23.16 7.47
N ILE A 23 -32.12 -22.57 8.05
CA ILE A 23 -32.43 -21.15 7.86
C ILE A 23 -31.34 -20.28 8.48
N LEU A 24 -30.80 -20.63 9.65
CA LEU A 24 -29.66 -19.94 10.26
C LEU A 24 -28.40 -20.04 9.38
N LEU A 25 -28.13 -21.21 8.77
CA LEU A 25 -27.03 -21.37 7.81
C LEU A 25 -27.23 -20.53 6.53
N PHE A 26 -28.46 -20.43 6.04
CA PHE A 26 -28.78 -19.59 4.88
C PHE A 26 -28.69 -18.09 5.20
N ILE A 27 -29.12 -17.64 6.37
CA ILE A 27 -28.98 -16.23 6.81
C ILE A 27 -27.51 -15.88 7.04
N PHE A 28 -26.68 -16.81 7.52
CA PHE A 28 -25.24 -16.61 7.67
C PHE A 28 -24.46 -16.68 6.35
N SER A 29 -25.09 -17.11 5.26
CA SER A 29 -24.52 -17.03 3.92
C SER A 29 -24.75 -15.63 3.34
N GLY A 30 -24.36 -14.61 4.11
CA GLY A 30 -24.31 -13.25 3.60
C GLY A 30 -23.34 -13.19 2.44
N GLU A 31 -23.85 -12.89 1.25
CA GLU A 31 -23.05 -12.48 0.10
C GLU A 31 -22.04 -11.43 0.57
N VAL A 32 -20.76 -11.78 0.59
CA VAL A 32 -19.69 -10.81 0.76
C VAL A 32 -19.72 -9.96 -0.50
N ASN A 33 -20.47 -8.87 -0.45
CA ASN A 33 -20.51 -7.87 -1.50
C ASN A 33 -19.11 -7.24 -1.57
N SER A 34 -18.22 -7.83 -2.35
CA SER A 34 -16.88 -7.35 -2.60
C SER A 34 -17.00 -6.14 -3.52
N GLN A 35 -17.29 -4.98 -2.92
CA GLN A 35 -17.22 -3.72 -3.65
C GLN A 35 -15.78 -3.56 -4.15
N THR A 36 -15.62 -3.37 -5.45
CA THR A 36 -14.35 -3.04 -6.07
C THR A 36 -14.26 -1.55 -6.31
N PHE A 37 -13.04 -1.02 -6.28
CA PHE A 37 -12.73 0.37 -6.59
C PHE A 37 -11.80 0.43 -7.78
N ASN A 38 -12.07 1.35 -8.70
CA ASN A 38 -11.22 1.57 -9.86
C ASN A 38 -10.32 2.78 -9.61
N VAL A 39 -9.02 2.55 -9.47
CA VAL A 39 -8.00 3.60 -9.37
C VAL A 39 -7.57 3.95 -10.79
N PRO A 40 -7.94 5.12 -11.36
CA PRO A 40 -7.54 5.47 -12.71
C PRO A 40 -6.07 5.87 -12.80
N THR A 41 -5.54 5.84 -14.02
CA THR A 41 -4.28 6.52 -14.34
C THR A 41 -4.35 7.99 -13.95
N GLY A 42 -3.26 8.52 -13.39
CA GLY A 42 -3.18 9.88 -12.88
C GLY A 42 -3.53 10.01 -11.39
N SER A 43 -4.01 8.94 -10.76
CA SER A 43 -4.21 8.93 -9.32
C SER A 43 -2.89 9.07 -8.59
N TRP A 44 -2.91 9.78 -7.46
CA TRP A 44 -1.73 9.97 -6.62
C TRP A 44 -2.05 9.73 -5.14
N ALA A 45 -1.05 9.33 -4.38
CA ALA A 45 -1.14 9.13 -2.93
C ALA A 45 0.19 9.49 -2.26
N THR A 46 0.13 10.08 -1.07
CA THR A 46 1.34 10.38 -0.29
C THR A 46 1.84 9.13 0.44
N GLY A 47 3.13 9.15 0.77
CA GLY A 47 3.71 8.10 1.56
C GLY A 47 5.17 8.33 1.91
N THR A 48 5.78 7.28 2.44
CA THR A 48 7.16 7.31 2.93
C THR A 48 7.96 6.17 2.33
N LEU A 49 9.11 6.50 1.75
CA LEU A 49 10.12 5.56 1.30
C LEU A 49 10.72 4.84 2.51
N LEU A 50 10.54 3.52 2.64
CA LEU A 50 11.05 2.76 3.79
C LEU A 50 12.49 2.28 3.61
N THR A 51 12.90 2.04 2.37
CA THR A 51 14.23 1.56 2.02
C THR A 51 15.15 2.73 1.69
N GLY A 52 16.36 2.74 2.24
CA GLY A 52 17.43 3.57 1.70
C GLY A 52 17.77 3.12 0.28
N ILE A 53 18.03 4.07 -0.61
CA ILE A 53 18.39 3.78 -2.00
C ILE A 53 19.86 4.07 -2.19
N SER A 54 20.56 3.15 -2.86
CA SER A 54 21.93 3.33 -3.31
C SER A 54 22.02 2.85 -4.74
N VAL A 55 22.08 3.79 -5.68
CA VAL A 55 22.17 3.49 -7.12
C VAL A 55 23.47 4.02 -7.69
N ALA A 56 24.01 3.29 -8.65
CA ALA A 56 25.23 3.67 -9.33
C ALA A 56 24.98 4.81 -10.33
N LEU A 57 25.96 5.70 -10.45
CA LEU A 57 26.05 6.65 -11.56
C LEU A 57 26.42 5.92 -12.87
N PRO A 58 26.30 6.57 -14.03
CA PRO A 58 26.73 5.98 -15.30
C PRO A 58 28.20 5.57 -15.26
N GLY A 59 28.52 4.51 -16.00
CA GLY A 59 29.86 3.93 -16.02
C GLY A 59 30.14 2.89 -14.93
N THR A 60 29.16 2.61 -14.07
CA THR A 60 29.18 1.50 -13.11
C THR A 60 28.02 0.54 -13.37
N VAL A 61 28.32 -0.75 -13.50
CA VAL A 61 27.29 -1.80 -13.67
C VAL A 61 26.78 -2.17 -12.28
N VAL A 62 25.57 -1.75 -11.95
CA VAL A 62 24.87 -2.17 -10.73
C VAL A 62 23.39 -2.34 -11.04
N ASP A 63 22.80 -3.43 -10.54
CA ASP A 63 21.37 -3.69 -10.66
C ASP A 63 20.56 -2.60 -9.94
N PRO A 64 19.40 -2.20 -10.49
CA PRO A 64 18.58 -1.19 -9.86
C PRO A 64 18.14 -1.65 -8.46
N GLY A 65 18.28 -0.76 -7.47
CA GLY A 65 18.02 -1.09 -6.06
C GLY A 65 16.55 -1.37 -5.80
N PRO A 66 16.18 -2.42 -5.04
CA PRO A 66 14.80 -2.67 -4.67
C PRO A 66 14.29 -1.58 -3.73
N VAL A 67 13.06 -1.14 -3.95
CA VAL A 67 12.43 -0.08 -3.17
C VAL A 67 11.13 -0.54 -2.55
N VAL A 68 10.91 -0.16 -1.29
CA VAL A 68 9.61 -0.27 -0.62
C VAL A 68 9.15 1.12 -0.20
N PHE A 69 7.95 1.49 -0.63
CA PHE A 69 7.30 2.76 -0.29
C PHE A 69 5.98 2.48 0.42
N ARG A 70 5.83 2.96 1.66
CA ARG A 70 4.59 2.82 2.41
C ARG A 70 3.61 3.90 1.99
N ILE A 71 2.43 3.49 1.55
CA ILE A 71 1.33 4.38 1.22
C ILE A 71 0.64 4.80 2.52
N GLU A 72 0.58 6.10 2.76
CA GLU A 72 0.05 6.71 3.99
C GLU A 72 -1.33 7.33 3.82
N ASP A 73 -1.71 7.61 2.58
CA ASP A 73 -3.02 8.16 2.22
C ASP A 73 -3.67 7.34 1.10
N GLY A 74 -4.94 7.56 0.85
CA GLY A 74 -5.69 6.93 -0.24
C GLY A 74 -5.54 7.62 -1.59
N PHE A 75 -6.22 7.06 -2.59
CA PHE A 75 -6.37 7.67 -3.91
C PHE A 75 -7.76 8.30 -4.04
N TYR A 76 -7.85 9.42 -4.75
CA TYR A 76 -9.14 9.98 -5.17
C TYR A 76 -9.49 9.47 -6.56
N THR A 77 -10.67 8.84 -6.66
CA THR A 77 -11.20 8.30 -7.90
C THR A 77 -12.39 9.15 -8.36
N PRO A 78 -12.58 9.37 -9.68
CA PRO A 78 -13.69 10.17 -10.20
C PRO A 78 -15.08 9.56 -9.91
N ALA A 79 -15.19 8.23 -9.86
CA ALA A 79 -16.47 7.53 -9.73
C ALA A 79 -16.76 7.09 -8.29
N ASP A 80 -15.76 6.57 -7.59
CA ASP A 80 -15.95 5.91 -6.29
C ASP A 80 -15.54 6.80 -5.09
N GLY A 81 -15.04 8.00 -5.38
CA GLY A 81 -14.53 8.92 -4.36
C GLY A 81 -13.18 8.47 -3.79
N TYR A 82 -13.01 8.63 -2.48
CA TYR A 82 -11.76 8.32 -1.79
C TYR A 82 -11.60 6.81 -1.50
N VAL A 83 -10.49 6.24 -1.96
CA VAL A 83 -10.11 4.84 -1.79
C VAL A 83 -8.96 4.75 -0.77
N ASP A 84 -9.26 4.32 0.45
CA ASP A 84 -8.27 4.16 1.52
C ASP A 84 -7.24 3.06 1.19
N MET A 85 -5.99 3.49 0.99
CA MET A 85 -4.82 2.63 0.75
C MET A 85 -3.83 2.66 1.91
N THR A 86 -4.22 3.23 3.05
CA THR A 86 -3.35 3.35 4.22
C THR A 86 -2.83 1.98 4.66
N GLY A 87 -1.51 1.87 4.76
CA GLY A 87 -0.83 0.63 5.16
C GLY A 87 -0.57 -0.36 4.02
N CYS A 88 -0.86 0.01 2.78
CA CYS A 88 -0.35 -0.68 1.60
C CYS A 88 1.12 -0.29 1.32
N TYR A 89 1.81 -1.12 0.56
CA TYR A 89 3.20 -0.94 0.18
C TYR A 89 3.31 -0.96 -1.34
N ALA A 90 3.96 0.04 -1.91
CA ALA A 90 4.37 0.05 -3.29
C ALA A 90 5.82 -0.44 -3.39
N HIS A 91 6.05 -1.36 -4.31
CA HIS A 91 7.33 -2.00 -4.51
C HIS A 91 7.84 -1.70 -5.91
N GLY A 92 9.13 -1.44 -5.99
CA GLY A 92 9.72 -0.94 -7.22
C GLY A 92 11.21 -1.09 -7.30
N THR A 93 11.77 -0.44 -8.32
CA THR A 93 13.19 -0.40 -8.61
C THR A 93 13.63 1.04 -8.79
N ALA A 94 14.77 1.39 -8.21
CA ALA A 94 15.36 2.72 -8.36
C ALA A 94 16.54 2.70 -9.33
N TYR A 95 16.70 3.79 -10.09
CA TYR A 95 17.84 4.03 -10.96
C TYR A 95 18.21 5.52 -10.99
N TRP A 96 19.45 5.81 -11.40
CA TRP A 96 19.90 7.18 -11.59
C TRP A 96 19.50 7.70 -12.98
N ALA A 97 18.91 8.89 -13.03
CA ALA A 97 18.51 9.55 -14.27
C ALA A 97 19.39 10.79 -14.54
N ASP A 98 20.36 10.66 -15.44
CA ASP A 98 21.36 11.70 -15.74
C ASP A 98 20.76 13.04 -16.15
N HIS A 99 19.76 13.01 -17.02
CA HIS A 99 19.14 14.19 -17.62
C HIS A 99 18.47 15.12 -16.61
N ILE A 100 18.09 14.60 -15.44
CA ILE A 100 17.52 15.37 -14.33
C ILE A 100 18.40 15.35 -13.08
N SER A 101 19.51 14.60 -13.10
CA SER A 101 20.41 14.41 -11.96
C SER A 101 19.68 13.99 -10.67
N ARG A 102 18.75 13.03 -10.79
CA ARG A 102 17.91 12.55 -9.68
C ARG A 102 17.77 11.03 -9.72
N VAL A 103 17.43 10.46 -8.57
CA VAL A 103 17.11 9.04 -8.42
C VAL A 103 15.62 8.84 -8.73
N VAL A 104 15.35 8.15 -9.83
CA VAL A 104 13.97 7.83 -10.24
C VAL A 104 13.59 6.47 -9.69
N ILE A 105 12.38 6.37 -9.17
CA ILE A 105 11.82 5.13 -8.64
C ILE A 105 10.62 4.76 -9.49
N GLU A 106 10.68 3.56 -10.08
CA GLU A 106 9.59 2.96 -10.83
C GLU A 106 8.92 1.88 -9.99
N ILE A 107 7.62 2.04 -9.76
CA ILE A 107 6.78 1.07 -9.06
C ILE A 107 6.25 0.04 -10.04
N LYS A 108 6.28 -1.23 -9.62
CA LYS A 108 5.85 -2.39 -10.40
C LYS A 108 4.67 -3.14 -9.77
N HIS A 109 4.55 -3.12 -8.44
CA HIS A 109 3.46 -3.78 -7.74
C HIS A 109 3.07 -3.02 -6.48
N ILE A 110 1.80 -3.14 -6.10
CA ILE A 110 1.24 -2.64 -4.84
C ILE A 110 0.70 -3.82 -4.05
N THR A 111 1.11 -3.90 -2.79
CA THR A 111 0.76 -4.95 -1.85
C THR A 111 -0.03 -4.37 -0.68
N CYS A 112 -1.25 -4.83 -0.48
CA CYS A 112 -2.16 -4.38 0.56
C CYS A 112 -2.51 -5.52 1.52
N PRO A 113 -1.98 -5.51 2.75
CA PRO A 113 -2.40 -6.47 3.77
C PRO A 113 -3.81 -6.16 4.28
N GLN A 114 -4.69 -7.15 4.26
CA GLN A 114 -6.08 -7.05 4.72
C GLN A 114 -6.44 -8.25 5.62
N GLY A 115 -6.36 -8.06 6.93
CA GLY A 115 -6.57 -9.14 7.90
C GLY A 115 -5.54 -10.26 7.70
N ASN A 116 -6.01 -11.47 7.35
CA ASN A 116 -5.16 -12.64 7.07
C ASN A 116 -4.85 -12.83 5.58
N LYS A 117 -5.26 -11.89 4.72
CA LYS A 117 -5.04 -11.96 3.27
C LYS A 117 -4.07 -10.86 2.84
N ILE A 118 -3.32 -11.13 1.78
CA ILE A 118 -2.47 -10.17 1.11
C ILE A 118 -3.02 -10.02 -0.31
N TYR A 119 -3.31 -8.78 -0.70
CA TYR A 119 -3.71 -8.44 -2.06
C TYR A 119 -2.51 -7.81 -2.75
N GLU A 120 -2.09 -8.40 -3.85
CA GLU A 120 -0.97 -7.91 -4.66
C GLU A 120 -1.47 -7.64 -6.08
N ILE A 121 -1.11 -6.47 -6.61
CA ILE A 121 -1.56 -5.99 -7.91
C ILE A 121 -0.36 -5.41 -8.65
N GLU A 122 -0.14 -5.87 -9.87
CA GLU A 122 0.83 -5.26 -10.78
C GLU A 122 0.30 -3.91 -11.28
N THR A 123 1.14 -2.89 -11.20
CA THR A 123 0.84 -1.54 -11.70
C THR A 123 2.12 -0.82 -12.05
N LEU A 124 2.03 0.13 -12.97
CA LEU A 124 3.13 1.01 -13.31
C LEU A 124 2.90 2.36 -12.65
N GLY A 125 3.90 2.84 -11.92
CA GLY A 125 3.88 4.16 -11.30
C GLY A 125 5.28 4.72 -11.07
N TYR A 126 5.33 5.97 -10.64
CA TYR A 126 6.58 6.64 -10.26
C TYR A 126 6.43 7.31 -8.91
N ILE A 127 7.55 7.49 -8.22
CA ILE A 127 7.58 8.28 -6.98
C ILE A 127 8.20 9.64 -7.27
N TYR A 128 7.48 10.67 -6.88
CA TYR A 128 7.91 12.06 -6.84
C TYR A 128 8.36 12.40 -5.43
N ASP A 129 9.26 13.38 -5.29
CA ASP A 129 9.60 13.90 -3.96
C ASP A 129 8.39 14.63 -3.33
N GLN A 130 8.51 14.97 -2.05
CA GLN A 130 7.48 15.73 -1.33
C GLN A 130 7.17 17.12 -1.91
N PHE A 131 8.04 17.64 -2.79
CA PHE A 131 7.89 18.94 -3.44
C PHE A 131 7.27 18.82 -4.85
N GLY A 132 6.92 17.60 -5.28
CA GLY A 132 6.33 17.34 -6.59
C GLY A 132 7.35 17.28 -7.73
N ASN A 133 8.65 17.17 -7.44
CA ASN A 133 9.68 16.95 -8.45
C ASN A 133 9.79 15.47 -8.80
N PHE A 134 10.05 15.19 -10.07
CA PHE A 134 10.22 13.83 -10.55
C PHE A 134 11.52 13.21 -10.00
N GLY A 135 11.40 12.11 -9.25
CA GLY A 135 12.51 11.45 -8.56
C GLY A 135 13.02 12.20 -7.33
N TYR A 136 13.92 11.56 -6.58
CA TYR A 136 14.54 12.11 -5.37
C TYR A 136 15.88 12.77 -5.67
N GLU A 137 16.13 13.87 -4.97
CA GLU A 137 17.48 14.38 -4.82
C GLU A 137 18.32 13.39 -4.01
N ALA A 138 19.57 13.19 -4.43
CA ALA A 138 20.44 12.19 -3.86
C ALA A 138 21.78 12.80 -3.47
N ASN A 139 22.36 12.30 -2.39
CA ASN A 139 23.74 12.58 -2.04
C ASN A 139 24.65 11.78 -2.97
N ILE A 140 25.49 12.49 -3.73
CA ILE A 140 26.33 11.89 -4.75
C ILE A 140 27.77 11.79 -4.24
N ASN A 141 28.27 10.57 -4.11
CA ASN A 141 29.68 10.30 -3.90
C ASN A 141 30.31 10.00 -5.26
N ARG A 142 30.97 11.00 -5.86
CA ARG A 142 31.65 10.86 -7.15
C ARG A 142 33.08 10.37 -6.98
N PHE A 143 33.49 9.49 -7.89
CA PHE A 143 34.86 9.06 -8.08
C PHE A 143 35.30 9.49 -9.47
N GLU A 144 36.28 10.38 -9.51
CA GLU A 144 36.91 10.81 -10.76
C GLU A 144 38.27 10.13 -10.89
N LYS A 145 38.52 9.50 -12.04
CA LYS A 145 39.81 8.90 -12.35
C LYS A 145 40.19 9.20 -13.80
N GLU A 146 41.44 9.59 -13.99
CA GLU A 146 42.02 9.74 -15.32
C GLU A 146 42.78 8.47 -15.69
N ILE A 147 42.46 7.86 -16.83
CA ILE A 147 43.15 6.69 -17.35
C ILE A 147 43.44 6.94 -18.83
N TRP A 148 44.71 6.92 -19.24
CA TRP A 148 45.13 7.17 -20.63
C TRP A 148 44.65 8.52 -21.20
N GLY A 149 44.53 9.57 -20.37
CA GLY A 149 44.02 10.89 -20.79
C GLY A 149 42.50 10.99 -20.89
N LEU A 150 41.76 9.91 -20.58
CA LEU A 150 40.30 9.92 -20.47
C LEU A 150 39.89 10.16 -19.02
N LYS A 151 39.11 11.21 -18.79
CA LYS A 151 38.47 11.46 -17.49
C LYS A 151 37.20 10.62 -17.37
N ILE A 152 37.20 9.67 -16.44
CA ILE A 152 36.04 8.85 -16.11
C ILE A 152 35.48 9.38 -14.80
N SER A 153 34.21 9.80 -14.81
CA SER A 153 33.45 10.15 -13.62
C SER A 153 32.41 9.06 -13.37
N THR A 154 32.52 8.39 -12.23
CA THR A 154 31.55 7.41 -11.74
C THR A 154 31.17 7.75 -10.30
N GLY A 155 30.33 6.96 -9.64
CA GLY A 155 29.92 7.24 -8.27
C GLY A 155 28.67 6.50 -7.84
N ILE A 156 28.22 6.84 -6.64
CA ILE A 156 27.02 6.29 -6.02
C ILE A 156 26.13 7.46 -5.62
N ALA A 157 24.87 7.41 -6.03
CA ALA A 157 23.82 8.31 -5.58
C ALA A 157 22.99 7.63 -4.50
N GLN A 158 22.85 8.30 -3.35
CA GLN A 158 22.17 7.77 -2.17
C GLN A 158 20.97 8.62 -1.77
N VAL A 159 19.84 7.96 -1.52
CA VAL A 159 18.64 8.58 -0.93
C VAL A 159 18.42 7.94 0.44
N PRO A 160 18.24 8.72 1.51
CA PRO A 160 18.04 8.18 2.84
C PRO A 160 16.71 7.42 2.94
N ALA A 161 16.68 6.42 3.82
CA ALA A 161 15.44 5.77 4.22
C ALA A 161 14.52 6.78 4.93
N PHE A 162 13.23 6.45 4.98
CA PHE A 162 12.18 7.27 5.58
C PHE A 162 11.96 8.64 4.91
N SER A 163 12.31 8.76 3.63
CA SER A 163 12.08 9.98 2.85
C SER A 163 10.61 10.10 2.43
N PRO A 164 9.93 11.23 2.66
CA PRO A 164 8.56 11.44 2.22
C PRO A 164 8.48 11.65 0.70
N GLY A 165 7.37 11.22 0.09
CA GLY A 165 7.11 11.45 -1.31
C GLY A 165 5.68 11.20 -1.74
N VAL A 166 5.46 11.25 -3.04
CA VAL A 166 4.15 11.09 -3.67
C VAL A 166 4.23 10.00 -4.72
N LEU A 167 3.43 8.95 -4.55
CA LEU A 167 3.22 7.91 -5.54
C LEU A 167 2.26 8.42 -6.60
N PHE A 168 2.66 8.36 -7.86
CA PHE A 168 1.84 8.66 -9.02
C PHE A 168 1.62 7.41 -9.87
N ILE A 169 0.35 7.07 -10.13
CA ILE A 169 -0.03 5.87 -10.88
C ILE A 169 -0.14 6.19 -12.37
N ARG A 170 0.63 5.49 -13.19
CA ARG A 170 0.61 5.60 -14.66
C ARG A 170 -0.35 4.60 -15.30
N GLN A 171 -0.57 3.45 -14.67
CA GLN A 171 -1.52 2.44 -15.13
C GLN A 171 -2.59 2.19 -14.07
N GLY A 172 -3.82 2.60 -14.38
CA GLY A 172 -4.96 2.35 -13.51
C GLY A 172 -5.16 0.85 -13.22
N PHE A 173 -5.75 0.58 -12.06
CA PHE A 173 -5.98 -0.79 -11.57
C PHE A 173 -7.27 -0.86 -10.76
N THR A 174 -7.79 -2.08 -10.61
CA THR A 174 -8.97 -2.34 -9.78
C THR A 174 -8.53 -3.02 -8.49
N ILE A 175 -8.99 -2.51 -7.36
CA ILE A 175 -8.71 -3.09 -6.04
C ILE A 175 -10.00 -3.40 -5.30
N MET A 176 -9.99 -4.46 -4.51
CA MET A 176 -11.13 -4.75 -3.64
C MET A 176 -11.16 -3.78 -2.46
N ARG A 177 -12.38 -3.36 -2.09
CA ARG A 177 -12.63 -2.60 -0.87
C ARG A 177 -12.06 -3.35 0.32
N LYS A 178 -11.23 -2.64 1.09
CA LYS A 178 -10.67 -3.14 2.34
C LYS A 178 -11.79 -3.63 3.26
N GLU A 179 -11.72 -4.91 3.66
CA GLU A 179 -12.66 -5.45 4.65
C GLU A 179 -12.57 -4.59 5.91
N LYS A 180 -13.65 -3.91 6.28
CA LYS A 180 -13.81 -3.28 7.61
C LYS A 180 -14.02 -4.39 8.65
N LYS A 181 -13.00 -5.22 8.89
CA LYS A 181 -13.00 -6.20 9.99
C LYS A 181 -11.89 -5.88 10.98
N GLY A 182 -12.27 -5.21 12.08
CA GLY A 182 -11.41 -4.99 13.25
C GLY A 182 -11.81 -3.74 14.03
N PRO A 183 -11.70 -3.73 15.37
CA PRO A 183 -12.32 -2.70 16.22
C PRO A 183 -11.67 -1.34 15.96
N GLY A 184 -12.38 -0.25 16.24
CA GLY A 184 -11.99 1.15 15.99
C GLY A 184 -10.72 1.66 16.72
N TRP A 185 -9.79 0.77 17.07
CA TRP A 185 -8.51 1.02 17.73
C TRP A 185 -7.33 1.13 16.76
N ARG A 186 -7.48 0.81 15.47
CA ARG A 186 -6.51 1.25 14.45
C ARG A 186 -6.83 2.68 14.02
N ARG A 187 -6.72 3.62 14.97
CA ARG A 187 -6.46 5.02 14.60
C ARG A 187 -5.07 5.04 13.93
N PRO A 188 -4.81 5.97 12.98
CA PRO A 188 -3.45 6.24 12.55
C PRO A 188 -2.56 6.39 13.80
N LEU A 189 -1.31 5.97 13.72
CA LEU A 189 -0.30 6.27 14.74
C LEU A 189 -0.19 7.81 14.82
N THR A 190 -1.09 8.44 15.57
CA THR A 190 -0.91 9.80 16.04
C THR A 190 0.23 9.71 17.01
N PHE A 191 1.38 10.25 16.62
CA PHE A 191 2.51 10.41 17.52
C PHE A 191 2.02 11.09 18.81
N PRO A 192 2.46 10.62 19.99
CA PRO A 192 2.22 11.33 21.25
C PRO A 192 2.59 12.81 21.08
N GLU A 193 1.74 13.73 21.55
CA GLU A 193 1.93 15.18 21.35
C GLU A 193 3.24 15.71 21.95
N ASP A 194 3.85 14.93 22.82
CA ASP A 194 5.14 15.08 23.46
C ASP A 194 6.36 15.00 22.49
N ILE A 195 6.17 14.63 21.22
CA ILE A 195 7.25 14.57 20.21
C ILE A 195 7.22 15.76 19.22
N LYS A 196 6.29 16.71 19.35
CA LYS A 196 6.16 17.85 18.40
C LYS A 196 7.26 18.94 18.52
N ASN A 197 8.23 18.79 19.42
CA ASN A 197 9.29 19.78 19.64
C ASN A 197 10.71 19.18 19.55
N PHE A 198 11.05 18.55 18.43
CA PHE A 198 12.43 18.29 18.02
C PHE A 198 12.66 18.74 16.58
#